data_AF-A0A9D0T0Z6-F1
#
_entry.id   AF-A0A9D0T0Z6-F1
#
_cell.length_a   1.000
_cell.length_b   1.000
_cell.length_c   1.000
_cell.angle_alpha   90.00
_cell.angle_beta   90.00
_cell.angle_gamma   90.00
#
_symmetry.space_group_name_H-M   'P 1'
#
loop_
_entity.id
_entity.type
_entity.pdbx_description
1 polymer ?
#
loop_
_entity_poly.entity_id
_entity_poly.type
_entity_poly.pdbx_seq_one_letter_code
_entity_poly.pdbx_strand_id
1 'polypeptide(L)'
;MTVGKLIEKSNQCLEDREEIPNAPLWHMGKVAVLESKDSFNLLQNTIDYLTCKGKLDKVFTDNEKEFMKELFEALWWGGQYHGFKEAATLADHYVNGGGETLNINSKVYTDSVIVSDTMLALKSHIKELSSRKRPVSMIRSSNAEFLGSVHARNLKKGARSVISQGYILSNGALLAEQSNLRLKNSDHRFYLTVNTTINGDYFLSQWKVESVYDFEPFEKGFITDIPLAKGFILKLPDGLSHYLTKVGVAKDFKYISRWQDLWK
;
A
#
# COMPACT_ATOMS: atom_id res chain seq x y z
N MET A 1 -22.87 19.42 15.71
CA MET A 1 -22.51 20.45 14.72
C MET A 1 -23.82 20.99 14.13
N THR A 2 -24.06 22.30 14.13
CA THR A 2 -25.35 22.88 13.70
C THR A 2 -25.45 22.93 12.17
N VAL A 3 -26.66 22.81 11.63
CA VAL A 3 -26.96 22.82 10.18
C VAL A 3 -26.39 24.08 9.49
N GLY A 4 -26.44 25.25 10.15
CA GLY A 4 -25.86 26.49 9.62
C GLY A 4 -24.33 26.44 9.44
N LYS A 5 -23.58 25.82 10.36
CA LYS A 5 -22.12 25.66 10.24
C LYS A 5 -21.70 24.67 9.15
N LEU A 6 -22.57 23.70 8.84
CA LEU A 6 -22.39 22.77 7.73
C LEU A 6 -22.59 23.47 6.39
N ILE A 7 -23.62 24.32 6.27
CA ILE A 7 -23.90 25.10 5.06
C ILE A 7 -22.79 26.13 4.81
N GLU A 8 -22.30 26.80 5.85
CA GLU A 8 -21.21 27.78 5.74
C GLU A 8 -19.88 27.14 5.31
N LYS A 9 -19.48 26.01 5.93
CA LYS A 9 -18.32 25.21 5.47
C LYS A 9 -18.51 24.63 4.07
N SER A 10 -19.72 24.22 3.73
CA SER A 10 -20.05 23.74 2.38
C SER A 10 -19.87 24.85 1.36
N ASN A 11 -20.37 26.06 1.62
CA ASN A 11 -20.24 27.21 0.73
C ASN A 11 -18.78 27.67 0.61
N GLN A 12 -18.02 27.64 1.70
CA GLN A 12 -16.60 28.02 1.72
C GLN A 12 -15.69 27.03 0.94
N CYS A 13 -16.12 25.78 0.79
CA CYS A 13 -15.44 24.78 -0.03
C CYS A 13 -15.85 24.76 -1.50
N LEU A 14 -16.98 25.38 -1.82
CA LEU A 14 -17.62 25.35 -3.13
C LEU A 14 -17.54 26.72 -3.84
N GLU A 15 -16.71 27.65 -3.37
CA GLU A 15 -16.31 28.78 -4.21
C GLU A 15 -15.62 28.19 -5.45
N ASP A 16 -16.32 28.30 -6.58
CA ASP A 16 -16.08 27.56 -7.81
C ASP A 16 -14.61 27.66 -8.22
N ARG A 17 -13.93 26.51 -8.21
CA ARG A 17 -12.63 26.43 -8.82
C ARG A 17 -12.82 26.29 -10.32
N GLU A 18 -12.70 27.40 -11.04
CA GLU A 18 -12.91 27.45 -12.48
C GLU A 18 -11.89 26.60 -13.28
N GLU A 19 -10.71 26.29 -12.72
CA GLU A 19 -9.68 25.53 -13.43
C GLU A 19 -9.22 24.29 -12.64
N ILE A 20 -9.73 23.12 -13.05
CA ILE A 20 -9.10 21.83 -12.78
C ILE A 20 -7.94 21.70 -13.78
N PRO A 21 -6.68 21.55 -13.32
CA PRO A 21 -5.56 21.47 -14.24
C PRO A 21 -5.62 20.18 -15.04
N ASN A 22 -5.43 20.29 -16.35
CA ASN A 22 -5.15 19.13 -17.19
C ASN A 22 -3.71 18.66 -16.98
N ALA A 23 -3.42 17.38 -17.20
CA ALA A 23 -2.08 16.81 -17.16
C ALA A 23 -1.31 17.05 -15.83
N PRO A 24 -1.78 16.48 -14.69
CA PRO A 24 -1.08 16.53 -13.41
C PRO A 24 0.40 16.18 -13.49
N LEU A 25 0.77 15.20 -14.33
CA LEU A 25 2.16 14.79 -14.55
C LEU A 25 3.05 15.96 -15.01
N TRP A 26 2.56 16.82 -15.91
CA TRP A 26 3.32 17.97 -16.40
C TRP A 26 3.57 19.00 -15.28
N HIS A 27 2.53 19.28 -14.48
CA HIS A 27 2.66 20.16 -13.33
C HIS A 27 3.60 19.57 -12.27
N MET A 28 3.52 18.27 -11.99
CA MET A 28 4.43 17.58 -11.07
C MET A 28 5.87 17.68 -11.58
N GLY A 29 6.11 17.50 -12.89
CA GLY A 29 7.41 17.67 -13.51
C GLY A 29 7.95 19.10 -13.39
N LYS A 30 7.10 20.11 -13.58
CA LYS A 30 7.49 21.53 -13.35
C LYS A 30 7.88 21.79 -11.90
N VAL A 31 7.19 21.21 -10.93
CA VAL A 31 7.57 21.32 -9.51
C VAL A 31 8.90 20.61 -9.27
N ALA A 32 9.05 19.39 -9.77
CA ALA A 32 10.24 18.56 -9.52
C ALA A 32 11.53 19.17 -10.13
N VAL A 33 11.43 19.79 -11.30
CA VAL A 33 12.59 20.31 -12.06
C VAL A 33 12.81 21.80 -11.86
N LEU A 34 11.74 22.59 -11.79
CA LEU A 34 11.79 24.05 -11.76
C LEU A 34 11.33 24.64 -10.42
N GLU A 35 10.96 23.82 -9.43
CA GLU A 35 10.44 24.26 -8.14
C GLU A 35 9.25 25.23 -8.28
N SER A 36 8.44 25.03 -9.33
CA SER A 36 7.32 25.92 -9.69
C SER A 36 6.24 25.96 -8.61
N LYS A 37 6.23 27.01 -7.79
CA LYS A 37 5.22 27.23 -6.76
C LYS A 37 3.80 27.31 -7.31
N ASP A 38 3.62 27.91 -8.49
CA ASP A 38 2.30 28.03 -9.11
C ASP A 38 1.75 26.66 -9.51
N SER A 39 2.59 25.80 -10.10
CA SER A 39 2.19 24.41 -10.44
C SER A 39 1.90 23.59 -9.17
N PHE A 40 2.69 23.78 -8.11
CA PHE A 40 2.45 23.14 -6.83
C PHE A 40 1.12 23.55 -6.21
N ASN A 41 0.86 24.86 -6.12
CA ASN A 41 -0.39 25.41 -5.58
C ASN A 41 -1.58 24.96 -6.42
N LEU A 42 -1.44 24.96 -7.75
CA LEU A 42 -2.47 24.48 -8.66
C LEU A 42 -2.82 23.01 -8.37
N LEU A 43 -1.84 22.12 -8.22
CA LEU A 43 -2.10 20.72 -7.86
C LEU A 43 -2.72 20.58 -6.46
N GLN A 44 -2.10 21.16 -5.44
CA GLN A 44 -2.54 21.01 -4.05
C GLN A 44 -3.95 21.58 -3.84
N ASN A 45 -4.25 22.77 -4.38
CA ASN A 45 -5.58 23.35 -4.29
C ASN A 45 -6.64 22.48 -5.01
N THR A 46 -6.27 21.72 -6.06
CA THR A 46 -7.19 20.75 -6.69
C THR A 46 -7.52 19.63 -5.73
N ILE A 47 -6.47 19.05 -5.11
CA ILE A 47 -6.60 17.96 -4.16
C ILE A 47 -7.43 18.42 -2.95
N ASP A 48 -7.19 19.62 -2.44
CA ASP A 48 -7.93 20.19 -1.30
C ASP A 48 -9.40 20.45 -1.64
N TYR A 49 -9.67 21.00 -2.83
CA TYR A 49 -11.03 21.19 -3.35
C TYR A 49 -11.79 19.86 -3.46
N LEU A 50 -11.21 18.86 -4.12
CA LEU A 50 -11.81 17.54 -4.28
C LEU A 50 -11.95 16.79 -2.96
N THR A 51 -11.00 16.97 -2.04
CA THR A 51 -11.09 16.48 -0.67
C THR A 51 -12.29 17.07 0.04
N CYS A 52 -12.52 18.39 -0.06
CA CYS A 52 -13.70 18.97 0.58
C CYS A 52 -14.99 18.49 -0.08
N LYS A 53 -15.02 18.41 -1.41
CA LYS A 53 -16.15 17.88 -2.18
C LYS A 53 -16.50 16.44 -1.76
N GLY A 54 -15.49 15.58 -1.61
CA GLY A 54 -15.65 14.20 -1.16
C GLY A 54 -16.15 14.09 0.28
N LYS A 55 -15.65 14.94 1.20
CA LYS A 55 -16.14 15.00 2.59
C LYS A 55 -17.61 15.43 2.70
N LEU A 56 -18.10 16.20 1.74
CA LEU A 56 -19.50 16.64 1.64
C LEU A 56 -20.37 15.68 0.81
N ASP A 57 -19.81 14.55 0.40
CA ASP A 57 -20.44 13.53 -0.44
C ASP A 57 -21.03 14.08 -1.75
N LYS A 58 -20.32 15.01 -2.39
CA LYS A 58 -20.74 15.63 -3.64
C LYS A 58 -20.18 14.88 -4.85
N VAL A 59 -20.98 14.80 -5.91
CA VAL A 59 -20.62 14.13 -7.16
C VAL A 59 -19.49 14.86 -7.88
N PHE A 60 -18.49 14.11 -8.36
CA PHE A 60 -17.40 14.68 -9.16
C PHE A 60 -17.83 14.84 -10.62
N THR A 61 -17.42 15.95 -11.24
CA THR A 61 -17.58 16.15 -12.69
C THR A 61 -16.59 15.27 -13.46
N ASP A 62 -16.81 15.09 -14.76
CA ASP A 62 -15.92 14.23 -15.57
C ASP A 62 -14.48 14.75 -15.60
N ASN A 63 -14.27 16.08 -15.66
CA ASN A 63 -12.93 16.67 -15.60
C ASN A 63 -12.24 16.44 -14.25
N GLU A 64 -12.99 16.48 -13.14
CA GLU A 64 -12.44 16.20 -11.81
C GLU A 64 -12.08 14.73 -11.63
N LYS A 65 -12.90 13.84 -12.20
CA LYS A 65 -12.62 12.40 -12.25
C LYS A 65 -11.37 12.11 -13.08
N GLU A 66 -11.26 12.73 -14.26
CA GLU A 66 -10.11 12.59 -15.14
C GLU A 66 -8.84 13.11 -14.45
N PHE A 67 -8.89 14.28 -13.79
CA PHE A 67 -7.76 14.77 -13.00
C PHE A 67 -7.29 13.76 -11.95
N MET A 68 -8.21 13.15 -11.20
CA MET A 68 -7.84 12.15 -10.18
C MET A 68 -7.25 10.90 -10.81
N LYS A 69 -7.79 10.46 -11.95
CA LYS A 69 -7.25 9.34 -12.71
C LYS A 69 -5.82 9.65 -13.19
N GLU A 70 -5.61 10.78 -13.86
CA GLU A 70 -4.30 11.20 -14.37
C GLU A 70 -3.28 11.44 -13.24
N LEU A 71 -3.73 11.83 -12.04
CA LEU A 71 -2.86 11.95 -10.87
C LEU A 71 -2.30 10.58 -10.43
N PHE A 72 -3.13 9.53 -10.41
CA PHE A 72 -2.67 8.16 -10.15
C PHE A 72 -1.81 7.62 -11.29
N GLU A 73 -2.11 7.96 -12.54
CA GLU A 73 -1.25 7.62 -13.67
C GLU A 73 0.12 8.29 -13.58
N ALA A 74 0.19 9.53 -13.07
CA ALA A 74 1.46 10.19 -12.80
C ALA A 74 2.28 9.45 -11.72
N LEU A 75 1.62 8.93 -10.67
CA LEU A 75 2.26 8.08 -9.65
C LEU A 75 2.75 6.76 -10.25
N TRP A 76 1.96 6.13 -11.13
CA TRP A 76 2.36 4.94 -11.87
C TRP A 76 3.61 5.20 -12.73
N TRP A 77 3.60 6.23 -13.57
CA TRP A 77 4.75 6.59 -14.41
C TRP A 77 6.00 6.89 -13.57
N GLY A 78 5.86 7.67 -12.50
CA GLY A 78 6.95 7.94 -11.56
C GLY A 78 7.48 6.66 -10.90
N GLY A 79 6.59 5.77 -10.46
CA GLY A 79 6.95 4.48 -9.90
C GLY A 79 7.73 3.60 -10.89
N GLN A 80 7.33 3.55 -12.17
CA GLN A 80 8.09 2.84 -13.21
C GLN A 80 9.48 3.42 -13.38
N TYR A 81 9.59 4.75 -13.49
CA TYR A 81 10.85 5.46 -13.69
C TYR A 81 11.83 5.26 -12.52
N HIS A 82 11.33 5.29 -11.28
CA HIS A 82 12.14 5.10 -10.08
C HIS A 82 12.37 3.62 -9.69
N GLY A 83 11.86 2.67 -10.49
CA GLY A 83 12.06 1.23 -10.26
C GLY A 83 11.14 0.59 -9.23
N PHE A 84 10.06 1.27 -8.82
CA PHE A 84 9.01 0.78 -7.92
C PHE A 84 7.89 0.06 -8.68
N LYS A 85 8.27 -0.93 -9.49
CA LYS A 85 7.37 -1.59 -10.45
C LYS A 85 6.08 -2.12 -9.82
N GLU A 86 6.15 -2.71 -8.63
CA GLU A 86 4.98 -3.26 -7.95
C GLU A 86 4.02 -2.17 -7.49
N ALA A 87 4.52 -1.11 -6.85
CA ALA A 87 3.71 0.04 -6.44
C ALA A 87 3.05 0.72 -7.65
N ALA A 88 3.81 0.85 -8.73
CA ALA A 88 3.34 1.40 -9.99
C ALA A 88 2.21 0.54 -10.60
N THR A 89 2.37 -0.78 -10.60
CA THR A 89 1.33 -1.71 -11.11
C THR A 89 0.06 -1.65 -10.25
N LEU A 90 0.20 -1.54 -8.92
CA LEU A 90 -0.95 -1.39 -8.02
C LEU A 90 -1.70 -0.07 -8.26
N ALA A 91 -0.97 1.04 -8.44
CA ALA A 91 -1.56 2.35 -8.70
C ALA A 91 -2.29 2.40 -10.06
N ASP A 92 -1.71 1.81 -11.11
CA ASP A 92 -2.35 1.69 -12.42
C ASP A 92 -3.64 0.86 -12.33
N HIS A 93 -3.56 -0.33 -11.74
CA HIS A 93 -4.72 -1.23 -11.60
C HIS A 93 -5.85 -0.62 -10.77
N TYR A 94 -5.54 0.29 -9.85
CA TYR A 94 -6.54 0.97 -9.02
C TYR A 94 -7.51 1.85 -9.84
N VAL A 95 -7.00 2.57 -10.84
CA VAL A 95 -7.79 3.52 -11.65
C VAL A 95 -8.08 3.03 -13.08
N ASN A 96 -7.28 2.11 -13.60
CA ASN A 96 -7.44 1.54 -14.94
C ASN A 96 -7.92 0.07 -14.93
N GLY A 97 -7.89 -0.60 -13.78
CA GLY A 97 -8.31 -2.00 -13.64
C GLY A 97 -9.82 -2.19 -13.44
N GLY A 98 -10.26 -3.44 -13.59
CA GLY A 98 -11.66 -3.83 -13.41
C GLY A 98 -12.06 -4.18 -11.97
N GLY A 99 -11.13 -4.13 -11.02
CA GLY A 99 -11.30 -4.60 -9.63
C GLY A 99 -10.96 -6.08 -9.42
N GLU A 100 -10.49 -6.76 -10.47
CA GLU A 100 -10.05 -8.15 -10.42
C GLU A 100 -8.80 -8.35 -9.57
N THR A 101 -8.61 -9.58 -9.12
CA THR A 101 -7.43 -9.93 -8.33
C THR A 101 -6.15 -9.82 -9.17
N LEU A 102 -5.20 -9.04 -8.70
CA LEU A 102 -3.92 -8.82 -9.37
C LEU A 102 -2.83 -9.76 -8.82
N ASN A 103 -2.07 -10.43 -9.67
CA ASN A 103 -0.88 -11.16 -9.25
C ASN A 103 0.35 -10.26 -9.38
N ILE A 104 1.10 -10.08 -8.29
CA ILE A 104 2.33 -9.29 -8.29
C ILE A 104 3.57 -10.18 -8.19
N ASN A 105 4.69 -9.68 -8.68
CA ASN A 105 5.94 -10.44 -8.75
C ASN A 105 6.45 -10.81 -7.35
N SER A 106 6.66 -12.11 -7.10
CA SER A 106 7.13 -12.58 -5.80
C SER A 106 8.50 -12.08 -5.39
N LYS A 107 9.32 -11.64 -6.36
CA LYS A 107 10.67 -11.13 -6.12
C LYS A 107 10.70 -9.96 -5.12
N VAL A 108 9.67 -9.10 -5.12
CA VAL A 108 9.59 -7.99 -4.16
C VAL A 108 9.59 -8.48 -2.70
N TYR A 109 9.01 -9.67 -2.46
CA TYR A 109 8.97 -10.30 -1.15
C TYR A 109 10.18 -11.20 -0.92
N THR A 110 10.58 -12.02 -1.89
CA THR A 110 11.68 -12.98 -1.69
C THR A 110 13.04 -12.31 -1.51
N ASP A 111 13.22 -11.09 -2.03
CA ASP A 111 14.43 -10.29 -1.84
C ASP A 111 14.45 -9.58 -0.46
N SER A 112 13.35 -9.63 0.31
CA SER A 112 13.25 -8.94 1.61
C SER A 112 13.89 -9.73 2.75
N VAL A 113 14.65 -9.02 3.58
CA VAL A 113 15.32 -9.59 4.76
C VAL A 113 14.30 -10.11 5.77
N ILE A 114 13.24 -9.33 6.08
CA ILE A 114 12.24 -9.79 7.05
C ILE A 114 11.46 -11.00 6.53
N VAL A 115 11.21 -11.08 5.23
CA VAL A 115 10.52 -12.23 4.62
C VAL A 115 11.39 -13.47 4.72
N SER A 116 12.65 -13.39 4.31
CA SER A 116 13.61 -14.51 4.37
C SER A 116 13.77 -15.03 5.80
N ASP A 117 14.00 -14.14 6.77
CA ASP A 117 14.16 -14.53 8.17
C ASP A 117 12.88 -15.14 8.75
N THR A 118 11.71 -14.61 8.37
CA THR A 118 10.43 -15.18 8.79
C THR A 118 10.18 -16.54 8.16
N MET A 119 10.57 -16.75 6.90
CA MET A 119 10.51 -18.06 6.24
C MET A 119 11.37 -19.08 7.00
N LEU A 120 12.59 -18.73 7.38
CA LEU A 120 13.47 -19.60 8.17
C LEU A 120 12.86 -19.95 9.54
N ALA A 121 12.32 -18.96 10.25
CA ALA A 121 11.66 -19.20 11.53
C ALA A 121 10.42 -20.08 11.41
N LEU A 122 9.59 -19.86 10.38
CA LEU A 122 8.42 -20.67 10.10
C LEU A 122 8.80 -22.11 9.73
N LYS A 123 9.87 -22.33 8.96
CA LYS A 123 10.38 -23.68 8.66
C LYS A 123 10.82 -24.42 9.94
N SER A 124 11.53 -23.75 10.84
CA SER A 124 11.92 -24.33 12.13
C SER A 124 10.69 -24.66 13.00
N HIS A 125 9.69 -23.78 13.00
CA HIS A 125 8.43 -24.03 13.69
C HIS A 125 7.64 -25.20 13.08
N ILE A 126 7.60 -25.31 11.75
CA ILE A 126 6.97 -26.41 11.02
C ILE A 126 7.64 -27.75 11.36
N LYS A 127 8.98 -27.80 11.46
CA LYS A 127 9.70 -29.00 11.90
C LYS A 127 9.31 -29.42 13.31
N GLU A 128 9.18 -28.47 14.23
CA GLU A 128 8.73 -28.73 15.60
C GLU A 128 7.28 -29.23 15.65
N LEU A 129 6.39 -28.68 14.83
CA LEU A 129 5.01 -29.16 14.72
C LEU A 129 4.96 -30.59 14.13
N SER A 130 5.73 -30.84 13.07
CA SER A 130 5.81 -32.13 12.41
C SER A 130 6.32 -33.23 13.36
N SER A 131 7.38 -32.96 14.14
CA SER A 131 7.91 -33.92 15.12
C SER A 131 6.92 -34.24 16.24
N ARG A 132 6.00 -33.32 16.54
CA ARG A 132 4.88 -33.49 17.48
C ARG A 132 3.61 -34.04 16.81
N LYS A 133 3.67 -34.45 15.55
CA LYS A 133 2.54 -34.93 14.74
C LYS A 133 1.37 -33.93 14.69
N ARG A 134 1.68 -32.63 14.67
CA ARG A 134 0.69 -31.56 14.57
C ARG A 134 0.53 -31.08 13.13
N PRO A 135 -0.62 -30.49 12.76
CA PRO A 135 -0.84 -29.94 11.42
C PRO A 135 0.19 -28.88 11.05
N VAL A 136 0.71 -28.95 9.82
CA VAL A 136 1.73 -28.02 9.27
C VAL A 136 1.22 -27.19 8.08
N SER A 137 -0.04 -27.37 7.71
CA SER A 137 -0.68 -26.66 6.60
C SER A 137 -1.19 -25.29 7.03
N MET A 138 -1.15 -24.32 6.11
CA MET A 138 -1.75 -23.00 6.27
C MET A 138 -1.33 -22.24 7.54
N ILE A 139 -0.03 -22.21 7.84
CA ILE A 139 0.49 -21.41 8.95
C ILE A 139 0.69 -19.96 8.48
N ARG A 140 0.21 -19.00 9.26
CA ARG A 140 0.37 -17.56 9.00
C ARG A 140 1.31 -16.95 10.02
N SER A 141 2.02 -15.88 9.65
CA SER A 141 2.87 -15.11 10.56
C SER A 141 2.11 -14.51 11.77
N SER A 142 0.78 -14.41 11.68
CA SER A 142 -0.13 -14.01 12.77
C SER A 142 -0.63 -15.14 13.63
N ASN A 143 -0.24 -16.39 13.36
CA ASN A 143 -0.62 -17.52 14.19
C ASN A 143 -0.04 -17.35 15.60
N ALA A 144 -0.90 -17.41 16.63
CA ALA A 144 -0.50 -17.17 18.02
C ALA A 144 0.57 -18.16 18.51
N GLU A 145 0.52 -19.41 18.07
CA GLU A 145 1.50 -20.43 18.42
C GLU A 145 2.88 -20.10 17.83
N PHE A 146 2.92 -19.70 16.56
CA PHE A 146 4.17 -19.24 15.94
C PHE A 146 4.71 -17.98 16.65
N LEU A 147 3.87 -16.98 16.89
CA LEU A 147 4.27 -15.74 17.56
C LEU A 147 4.75 -15.94 19.00
N GLY A 148 4.24 -16.97 19.69
CA GLY A 148 4.66 -17.38 21.02
C GLY A 148 5.91 -18.29 21.02
N SER A 149 6.28 -18.85 19.88
CA SER A 149 7.41 -19.77 19.76
C SER A 149 8.76 -19.07 19.97
N VAL A 150 9.78 -19.87 20.31
CA VAL A 150 11.16 -19.39 20.40
C VAL A 150 11.68 -18.89 19.05
N HIS A 151 11.17 -19.42 17.94
CA HIS A 151 11.60 -19.10 16.58
C HIS A 151 11.23 -17.66 16.16
N ALA A 152 10.11 -17.13 16.66
CA ALA A 152 9.67 -15.78 16.33
C ALA A 152 10.31 -14.68 17.20
N ARG A 153 11.06 -15.03 18.26
CA ARG A 153 11.57 -14.06 19.25
C ARG A 153 12.45 -12.98 18.63
N ASN A 154 13.39 -13.39 17.76
CA ASN A 154 14.34 -12.48 17.12
C ASN A 154 13.75 -11.73 15.92
N LEU A 155 12.48 -11.97 15.59
CA LEU A 155 11.76 -11.26 14.52
C LEU A 155 11.06 -10.00 15.03
N LYS A 156 10.90 -9.83 16.35
CA LYS A 156 10.12 -8.74 16.95
C LYS A 156 10.90 -7.43 17.05
N LYS A 157 10.16 -6.33 17.23
CA LYS A 157 10.72 -4.98 17.46
C LYS A 157 11.70 -4.99 18.64
N GLY A 158 12.82 -4.27 18.51
CA GLY A 158 13.86 -4.13 19.54
C GLY A 158 15.10 -4.98 19.26
N ALA A 159 14.94 -6.17 18.65
CA ALA A 159 16.07 -7.01 18.24
C ALA A 159 16.58 -6.69 16.82
N ARG A 160 15.88 -5.82 16.08
CA ARG A 160 16.08 -5.58 14.65
C ARG A 160 16.05 -4.11 14.29
N SER A 161 16.84 -3.74 13.29
CA SER A 161 16.80 -2.43 12.64
C SER A 161 15.59 -2.30 11.73
N VAL A 162 14.78 -1.26 11.94
CA VAL A 162 13.64 -0.94 11.05
C VAL A 162 14.13 -0.59 9.65
N ILE A 163 15.32 0.01 9.54
CA ILE A 163 15.86 0.47 8.26
C ILE A 163 16.30 -0.70 7.41
N SER A 164 17.06 -1.64 7.95
CA SER A 164 17.76 -2.67 7.16
C SER A 164 17.20 -4.08 7.29
N GLN A 165 16.38 -4.35 8.32
CA GLN A 165 15.98 -5.73 8.65
C GLN A 165 14.47 -5.94 8.74
N GLY A 166 13.68 -4.87 8.93
CA GLY A 166 12.24 -5.00 9.21
C GLY A 166 11.97 -5.75 10.52
N TYR A 167 10.69 -5.96 10.86
CA TYR A 167 10.31 -6.74 12.04
C TYR A 167 8.84 -7.18 12.00
N ILE A 168 8.49 -8.17 12.81
CA ILE A 168 7.11 -8.62 13.03
C ILE A 168 6.43 -7.74 14.11
N LEU A 169 5.26 -7.21 13.76
CA LEU A 169 4.35 -6.48 14.63
C LEU A 169 3.64 -7.42 15.62
N SER A 170 3.03 -6.88 16.68
CA SER A 170 2.34 -7.68 17.70
C SER A 170 1.18 -8.51 17.16
N ASN A 171 0.53 -8.07 16.08
CA ASN A 171 -0.51 -8.81 15.37
C ASN A 171 0.04 -9.86 14.38
N GLY A 172 1.35 -9.96 14.23
CA GLY A 172 2.04 -10.87 13.32
C GLY A 172 2.17 -10.39 11.87
N ALA A 173 1.79 -9.16 11.56
CA ALA A 173 2.15 -8.54 10.29
C ALA A 173 3.67 -8.29 10.25
N LEU A 174 4.27 -8.51 9.09
CA LEU A 174 5.66 -8.16 8.81
C LEU A 174 5.68 -6.69 8.37
N LEU A 175 6.52 -5.90 9.02
CA LEU A 175 6.88 -4.57 8.57
C LEU A 175 8.15 -4.67 7.73
N ALA A 176 8.08 -4.29 6.47
CA ALA A 176 9.21 -4.31 5.54
C ALA A 176 10.34 -3.37 6.01
N GLU A 177 11.58 -3.74 5.72
CA GLU A 177 12.74 -2.87 5.91
C GLU A 177 12.63 -1.58 5.08
N GLN A 178 12.97 -0.42 5.67
CA GLN A 178 12.83 0.87 4.99
C GLN A 178 13.81 1.05 3.82
N SER A 179 14.92 0.30 3.80
CA SER A 179 15.89 0.29 2.71
C SER A 179 15.39 -0.45 1.47
N ASN A 180 14.44 -1.38 1.62
CA ASN A 180 13.80 -2.04 0.49
C ASN A 180 12.65 -1.17 -0.02
N LEU A 181 13.01 -0.12 -0.77
CA LEU A 181 12.06 0.87 -1.27
C LEU A 181 10.96 0.27 -2.15
N ARG A 182 11.24 -0.83 -2.87
CA ARG A 182 10.23 -1.49 -3.69
C ARG A 182 9.11 -2.06 -2.84
N LEU A 183 9.44 -2.90 -1.86
CA LEU A 183 8.44 -3.50 -0.97
C LEU A 183 7.79 -2.45 -0.06
N LYS A 184 8.57 -1.49 0.45
CA LYS A 184 8.06 -0.40 1.29
C LYS A 184 6.93 0.36 0.60
N ASN A 185 7.09 0.69 -0.68
CA ASN A 185 6.10 1.50 -1.41
C ASN A 185 4.97 0.66 -2.03
N SER A 186 5.11 -0.66 -2.16
CA SER A 186 4.04 -1.52 -2.67
C SER A 186 3.17 -2.15 -1.57
N ASP A 187 3.80 -2.63 -0.49
CA ASP A 187 3.15 -3.40 0.56
C ASP A 187 3.99 -3.34 1.85
N HIS A 188 3.88 -2.23 2.58
CA HIS A 188 4.73 -1.97 3.73
C HIS A 188 4.46 -2.90 4.93
N ARG A 189 3.24 -3.42 5.02
CA ARG A 189 2.70 -4.19 6.15
C ARG A 189 1.81 -5.31 5.67
N PHE A 190 2.31 -6.54 5.73
CA PHE A 190 1.61 -7.71 5.19
C PHE A 190 1.75 -8.92 6.08
N TYR A 191 1.00 -9.96 5.75
CA TYR A 191 1.11 -11.25 6.43
C TYR A 191 1.67 -12.30 5.48
N LEU A 192 2.63 -13.07 5.99
CA LEU A 192 3.17 -14.20 5.28
C LEU A 192 2.39 -15.45 5.66
N THR A 193 1.89 -16.18 4.66
CA THR A 193 1.23 -17.47 4.84
C THR A 193 2.03 -18.54 4.14
N VAL A 194 2.12 -19.72 4.74
CA VAL A 194 2.74 -20.91 4.16
C VAL A 194 1.79 -22.08 4.23
N ASN A 195 1.63 -22.77 3.10
CA ASN A 195 0.99 -24.07 3.04
C ASN A 195 2.05 -25.14 2.78
N THR A 196 2.24 -26.07 3.71
CA THR A 196 3.29 -27.09 3.61
C THR A 196 2.69 -28.48 3.48
N THR A 197 3.25 -29.25 2.54
CA THR A 197 3.01 -30.68 2.39
C THR A 197 4.29 -31.45 2.70
N ILE A 198 4.16 -32.61 3.34
CA ILE A 198 5.28 -33.46 3.74
C ILE A 198 5.31 -34.68 2.80
N ASN A 199 6.47 -34.96 2.22
CA ASN A 199 6.71 -36.15 1.41
C ASN A 199 8.02 -36.81 1.85
N GLY A 200 7.93 -37.83 2.70
CA GLY A 200 9.09 -38.41 3.37
C GLY A 200 9.83 -37.36 4.21
N ASP A 201 11.13 -37.21 3.96
CA ASP A 201 12.00 -36.24 4.65
C ASP A 201 11.95 -34.83 4.04
N TYR A 202 11.12 -34.61 3.01
CA TYR A 202 11.03 -33.34 2.31
C TYR A 202 9.75 -32.60 2.63
N PHE A 203 9.88 -31.28 2.76
CA PHE A 203 8.78 -30.33 2.92
C PHE A 203 8.68 -29.49 1.65
N LEU A 204 7.52 -29.54 1.00
CA LEU A 204 7.16 -28.63 -0.09
C LEU A 204 6.29 -27.51 0.50
N SER A 205 6.83 -26.30 0.53
CA SER A 205 6.15 -25.12 1.07
C SER A 205 5.73 -24.17 -0.05
N GLN A 206 4.45 -23.81 -0.05
CA GLN A 206 3.90 -22.76 -0.90
C GLN A 206 3.66 -21.51 -0.06
N TRP A 207 4.43 -20.48 -0.34
CA TRP A 207 4.33 -19.17 0.30
C TRP A 207 3.32 -18.30 -0.40
N LYS A 208 2.64 -17.47 0.38
CA LYS A 208 1.60 -16.56 -0.11
C LYS A 208 1.61 -15.27 0.71
N VAL A 209 1.57 -14.16 0.00
CA VAL A 209 1.09 -12.87 0.53
C VAL A 209 -0.21 -12.54 -0.19
N GLU A 210 -1.21 -12.12 0.56
CA GLU A 210 -2.49 -11.64 0.04
C GLU A 210 -2.97 -10.49 0.89
N SER A 211 -3.31 -9.40 0.21
CA SER A 211 -3.70 -8.13 0.79
C SER A 211 -4.78 -7.50 -0.10
N VAL A 212 -5.46 -6.50 0.46
CA VAL A 212 -6.38 -5.64 -0.29
C VAL A 212 -5.63 -4.35 -0.59
N TYR A 213 -5.76 -3.84 -1.81
CA TYR A 213 -5.36 -2.50 -2.17
C TYR A 213 -6.58 -1.60 -1.98
N ASP A 214 -6.64 -0.96 -0.82
CA ASP A 214 -7.67 -0.03 -0.38
C ASP A 214 -7.04 1.20 0.28
N PHE A 215 -7.87 2.20 0.53
CA PHE A 215 -7.47 3.41 1.24
C PHE A 215 -8.38 3.65 2.44
N GLU A 216 -7.83 4.28 3.47
CA GLU A 216 -8.57 4.58 4.69
C GLU A 216 -9.57 5.72 4.45
N PRO A 217 -10.77 5.68 5.06
CA PRO A 217 -11.78 6.71 4.86
C PRO A 217 -11.40 8.02 5.59
N PHE A 218 -12.08 9.13 5.24
CA PHE A 218 -11.75 10.48 5.73
C PHE A 218 -11.68 10.60 7.26
N GLU A 219 -12.46 9.83 8.01
CA GLU A 219 -12.52 9.85 9.48
C GLU A 219 -11.20 9.44 10.14
N LYS A 220 -10.35 8.71 9.41
CA LYS A 220 -9.05 8.26 9.91
C LYS A 220 -7.98 9.35 9.81
N GLY A 221 -8.18 10.33 8.93
CA GLY A 221 -7.27 11.48 8.78
C GLY A 221 -5.88 11.13 8.26
N PHE A 222 -5.70 9.97 7.60
CA PHE A 222 -4.43 9.63 6.98
C PHE A 222 -4.19 10.45 5.71
N ILE A 223 -2.92 10.81 5.50
CA ILE A 223 -2.46 11.60 4.37
C ILE A 223 -1.22 10.93 3.79
N THR A 224 -1.25 10.69 2.49
CA THR A 224 -0.11 10.25 1.70
C THR A 224 0.70 11.48 1.26
N ASP A 225 1.96 11.50 1.65
CA ASP A 225 2.92 12.52 1.26
C ASP A 225 3.61 12.14 -0.05
N ILE A 226 3.46 12.97 -1.09
CA ILE A 226 4.08 12.78 -2.41
C ILE A 226 5.18 13.86 -2.57
N PRO A 227 6.44 13.55 -2.25
CA PRO A 227 7.54 14.51 -2.40
C PRO A 227 7.87 14.72 -3.87
N LEU A 228 7.90 15.98 -4.31
CA LEU A 228 8.26 16.36 -5.68
C LEU A 228 9.64 17.03 -5.75
N ALA A 229 9.93 17.91 -4.79
CA ALA A 229 11.20 18.60 -4.65
C ALA A 229 11.41 19.00 -3.17
N LYS A 230 12.57 19.59 -2.83
CA LYS A 230 12.86 20.03 -1.47
C LYS A 230 11.84 21.09 -1.03
N GLY A 231 11.05 20.78 0.00
CA GLY A 231 10.01 21.67 0.52
C GLY A 231 8.70 21.64 -0.27
N PHE A 232 8.61 20.88 -1.37
CA PHE A 232 7.40 20.69 -2.16
C PHE A 232 6.90 19.25 -2.02
N ILE A 233 5.91 19.06 -1.14
CA ILE A 233 5.30 17.78 -0.84
C ILE A 233 3.80 17.93 -1.05
N LEU A 234 3.25 17.26 -2.07
CA LEU A 234 1.80 17.18 -2.24
C LEU A 234 1.23 16.31 -1.13
N LYS A 235 0.12 16.76 -0.56
CA LYS A 235 -0.64 16.08 0.48
C LYS A 235 -1.88 15.50 -0.16
N LEU A 236 -1.91 14.18 -0.34
CA LEU A 236 -3.06 13.45 -0.85
C LEU A 236 -3.76 12.72 0.30
N PRO A 237 -4.94 13.18 0.75
CA PRO A 237 -5.68 12.47 1.80
C PRO A 237 -6.12 11.08 1.34
N ASP A 238 -5.86 10.05 2.14
CA ASP A 238 -6.26 8.68 1.82
C ASP A 238 -7.78 8.57 1.66
N GLY A 239 -8.52 9.36 2.45
CA GLY A 239 -9.97 9.44 2.34
C GLY A 239 -10.47 9.93 0.97
N LEU A 240 -9.69 10.77 0.28
CA LEU A 240 -10.01 11.18 -1.09
C LEU A 240 -9.80 10.01 -2.05
N SER A 241 -8.68 9.30 -1.93
CA SER A 241 -8.43 8.06 -2.69
C SER A 241 -9.56 7.06 -2.46
N HIS A 242 -9.90 6.75 -1.21
CA HIS A 242 -11.04 5.89 -0.86
C HIS A 242 -12.34 6.37 -1.50
N TYR A 243 -12.61 7.68 -1.51
CA TYR A 243 -13.83 8.24 -2.12
C TYR A 243 -13.90 8.01 -3.64
N LEU A 244 -12.76 7.84 -4.34
CA LEU A 244 -12.72 7.56 -5.77
C LEU A 244 -13.46 6.27 -6.15
N THR A 245 -13.50 5.28 -5.25
CA THR A 245 -14.26 4.05 -5.49
C THR A 245 -15.77 4.31 -5.49
N LYS A 246 -16.23 5.21 -4.62
CA LYS A 246 -17.64 5.60 -4.51
C LYS A 246 -18.13 6.37 -5.75
N VAL A 247 -17.29 7.23 -6.32
CA VAL A 247 -17.63 8.02 -7.53
C VAL A 247 -17.32 7.32 -8.86
N GLY A 248 -16.85 6.06 -8.79
CA GLY A 248 -16.61 5.21 -9.96
C GLY A 248 -15.34 5.55 -10.75
N VAL A 249 -14.38 6.21 -10.11
CA VAL A 249 -13.05 6.49 -10.71
C VAL A 249 -12.08 5.35 -10.48
N ALA A 250 -12.20 4.67 -9.34
CA ALA A 250 -11.30 3.59 -8.94
C ALA A 250 -12.07 2.37 -8.44
N LYS A 251 -11.37 1.26 -8.21
CA LYS A 251 -11.93 0.07 -7.58
C LYS A 251 -10.94 -0.53 -6.61
N ASP A 252 -11.41 -0.91 -5.43
CA ASP A 252 -10.62 -1.74 -4.52
C ASP A 252 -10.44 -3.14 -5.13
N PHE A 253 -9.30 -3.76 -4.88
CA PHE A 253 -9.00 -5.08 -5.40
C PHE A 253 -8.07 -5.86 -4.47
N LYS A 254 -8.03 -7.17 -4.63
CA LYS A 254 -7.06 -8.02 -3.95
C LYS A 254 -5.80 -8.12 -4.79
N TYR A 255 -4.64 -8.14 -4.15
CA TYR A 255 -3.42 -8.56 -4.81
C TYR A 255 -2.78 -9.74 -4.09
N ILE A 256 -2.13 -10.59 -4.87
CA ILE A 256 -1.56 -11.85 -4.40
C ILE A 256 -0.15 -12.04 -4.97
N SER A 257 0.74 -12.53 -4.13
CA SER A 257 2.04 -13.06 -4.52
C SER A 257 2.18 -14.49 -4.01
N ARG A 258 2.70 -15.39 -4.86
CA ARG A 258 2.94 -16.80 -4.50
C ARG A 258 4.31 -17.25 -5.00
N TRP A 259 5.00 -18.04 -4.20
CA TRP A 259 6.22 -18.73 -4.60
C TRP A 259 6.34 -20.06 -3.84
N GLN A 260 7.23 -20.93 -4.28
CA GLN A 260 7.42 -22.26 -3.70
C GLN A 260 8.89 -22.51 -3.41
N ASP A 261 9.13 -23.34 -2.39
CA ASP A 261 10.44 -23.92 -2.15
C ASP A 261 10.33 -25.34 -1.59
N LEU A 262 11.35 -26.13 -1.88
CA LEU A 262 11.53 -27.50 -1.40
C LEU A 262 12.69 -27.48 -0.39
N TRP A 263 12.47 -28.07 0.78
CA TRP A 263 13.48 -28.10 1.84
C TRP A 263 13.42 -29.41 2.64
N LYS A 264 14.47 -29.67 3.42
CA LYS A 264 14.60 -30.82 4.33
C LYS A 264 14.61 -30.31 5.77
#